data_AF-A0A8J7PIQ1-F1
#
_entry.id   AF-A0A8J7PIQ1-F1
#
_cell.length_a   1.000
_cell.length_b   1.000
_cell.length_c   1.000
_cell.angle_alpha   90.00
_cell.angle_beta   90.00
_cell.angle_gamma   90.00
#
_symmetry.space_group_name_H-M   'P 1'
#
loop_
_entity.id
_entity.type
_entity.pdbx_description
1 polymer ?
#
loop_
_entity_poly.entity_id
_entity_poly.type
_entity_poly.pdbx_seq_one_letter_code
_entity_poly.pdbx_strand_id
1 'polypeptide(L)'
;MQELDDPFQESAASQSAGEVLKQLLDFVLASFNSFDLNKDGFLTRFEIERALQAPERTIKEAAFLQFILVRMNEIAETVQDGSEVLNGEIGISIDDLKTYFAALPG
;
A
#
# COMPACT_ATOMS: atom_id res chain seq x y z
N MET A 1 -47.84 -10.52 18.67
CA MET A 1 -46.51 -10.10 19.15
C MET A 1 -45.71 -9.87 17.89
N GLN A 2 -45.61 -8.61 17.45
CA GLN A 2 -44.97 -8.24 16.21
C GLN A 2 -43.49 -8.09 16.55
N GLU A 3 -42.64 -9.00 16.05
CA GLU A 3 -41.19 -8.85 16.16
C GLU A 3 -40.83 -7.55 15.45
N LEU A 4 -40.26 -6.62 16.22
CA LEU A 4 -39.81 -5.34 15.72
C LEU A 4 -38.52 -5.64 14.94
N ASP A 5 -38.57 -5.55 13.61
CA ASP A 5 -37.38 -5.50 12.77
C ASP A 5 -36.49 -4.36 13.26
N ASP A 6 -35.36 -4.73 13.87
CA ASP A 6 -34.39 -3.82 14.45
C ASP A 6 -33.68 -3.06 13.31
N PRO A 7 -33.87 -1.73 13.17
CA PRO A 7 -33.31 -0.96 12.06
C PRO A 7 -31.79 -0.73 12.17
N PHE A 8 -31.15 -1.27 13.22
CA PHE A 8 -29.72 -1.17 13.48
C PHE A 8 -28.96 -2.45 13.11
N GLN A 9 -29.33 -3.10 12.00
CA GLN A 9 -28.42 -4.03 11.34
C GLN A 9 -27.22 -3.25 10.81
N GLU A 10 -26.24 -3.04 11.69
CA GLU A 10 -24.91 -2.47 11.45
C GLU A 10 -24.15 -3.39 10.50
N SER A 11 -24.55 -3.36 9.22
CA SER A 11 -23.89 -4.07 8.13
C SER A 11 -22.83 -3.17 7.50
N ALA A 12 -22.01 -2.52 8.32
CA ALA A 12 -20.67 -2.16 7.89
C ALA A 12 -19.82 -3.41 8.12
N ALA A 13 -19.61 -4.21 7.07
CA ALA A 13 -18.72 -5.37 7.12
C ALA A 13 -17.38 -4.94 7.71
N SER A 14 -17.08 -5.36 8.94
CA SER A 14 -15.79 -5.15 9.59
C SER A 14 -14.74 -5.89 8.77
N GLN A 15 -14.09 -5.20 7.84
CA GLN A 15 -13.01 -5.79 7.04
C GLN A 15 -11.91 -6.24 8.02
N SER A 16 -11.45 -7.49 7.88
CA SER A 16 -10.31 -7.97 8.64
C SER A 16 -9.06 -7.19 8.28
N ALA A 17 -8.09 -7.11 9.20
CA ALA A 17 -6.81 -6.45 8.94
C ALA A 17 -6.11 -7.07 7.71
N GLY A 18 -6.14 -8.39 7.58
CA GLY A 18 -5.62 -9.10 6.41
C GLY A 18 -6.28 -8.69 5.08
N GLU A 19 -7.60 -8.48 5.04
CA GLU A 19 -8.26 -8.00 3.82
C GLU A 19 -7.84 -6.59 3.41
N VAL A 20 -7.64 -5.70 4.39
CA VAL A 20 -7.16 -4.34 4.14
C VAL A 20 -5.73 -4.35 3.61
N LEU A 21 -4.85 -5.17 4.21
CA LEU A 21 -3.47 -5.34 3.76
C LEU A 21 -3.40 -5.93 2.35
N LYS A 22 -4.27 -6.90 2.03
CA LYS A 22 -4.37 -7.45 0.67
C LYS A 22 -4.79 -6.38 -0.33
N GLN A 23 -5.81 -5.59 -0.03
CA GLN A 23 -6.27 -4.52 -0.93
C GLN A 23 -5.21 -3.43 -1.13
N LEU A 24 -4.44 -3.12 -0.08
CA LEU A 24 -3.30 -2.22 -0.16
C LEU A 24 -2.26 -2.77 -1.13
N LEU A 25 -1.83 -4.01 -0.96
CA LEU A 25 -0.85 -4.65 -1.83
C LEU A 25 -1.35 -4.70 -3.29
N ASP A 26 -2.59 -5.16 -3.51
CA ASP A 26 -3.20 -5.24 -4.84
C ASP A 26 -3.20 -3.88 -5.54
N PHE A 27 -3.55 -2.81 -4.81
CA PHE A 27 -3.57 -1.44 -5.33
C PHE A 27 -2.17 -0.94 -5.73
N VAL A 28 -1.18 -1.13 -4.86
CA VAL A 28 0.19 -0.69 -5.14
C VAL A 28 0.77 -1.46 -6.31
N LEU A 29 0.59 -2.78 -6.37
CA LEU A 29 1.08 -3.60 -7.47
C LEU A 29 0.40 -3.26 -8.80
N ALA A 30 -0.92 -3.06 -8.82
CA ALA A 30 -1.65 -2.68 -10.03
C ALA A 30 -1.21 -1.31 -10.57
N SER A 31 -0.79 -0.41 -9.68
CA SER A 31 -0.44 0.96 -10.02
C SER A 31 1.07 1.20 -10.11
N PHE A 32 1.91 0.20 -9.83
CA PHE A 32 3.36 0.34 -9.69
C PHE A 32 3.99 1.06 -10.89
N ASN A 33 3.74 0.58 -12.11
CA ASN A 33 4.25 1.17 -13.35
C ASN A 33 3.78 2.61 -13.61
N SER A 34 2.70 3.06 -12.96
CA SER A 34 2.23 4.44 -13.06
C SER A 34 2.90 5.36 -12.03
N PHE A 35 3.38 4.80 -10.93
CA PHE A 35 4.07 5.53 -9.88
C PHE A 35 5.58 5.60 -10.14
N ASP A 36 6.16 4.54 -10.72
CA ASP A 36 7.53 4.47 -11.21
C ASP A 36 7.66 5.35 -12.48
N LEU A 37 8.02 6.61 -12.28
CA LEU A 37 7.99 7.64 -13.31
C LEU A 37 9.22 7.55 -14.21
N ASN A 38 10.35 7.19 -13.64
CA ASN A 38 11.61 7.04 -14.38
C ASN A 38 11.76 5.63 -14.98
N LYS A 39 10.90 4.68 -14.59
CA LYS A 39 10.85 3.27 -15.05
C LYS A 39 12.12 2.51 -14.71
N ASP A 40 12.69 2.79 -13.55
CA ASP A 40 13.89 2.10 -13.06
C ASP A 40 13.55 0.79 -12.31
N GLY A 41 12.25 0.51 -12.10
CA GLY A 41 11.77 -0.69 -11.42
C GLY A 41 11.60 -0.51 -9.91
N PHE A 42 11.77 0.71 -9.39
CA PHE A 42 11.68 1.01 -7.97
C PHE A 42 10.76 2.20 -7.72
N LEU A 43 10.13 2.23 -6.54
CA LEU A 43 9.37 3.39 -6.08
C LEU A 43 10.17 4.16 -5.05
N THR A 44 10.58 5.36 -5.42
CA THR A 44 11.23 6.31 -4.52
C THR A 44 10.22 7.07 -3.66
N ARG A 45 10.71 7.75 -2.61
CA ARG A 45 9.88 8.63 -1.77
C ARG A 45 9.16 9.68 -2.61
N PHE A 46 9.91 10.32 -3.52
CA PHE A 46 9.39 11.37 -4.38
C PHE A 46 8.24 10.86 -5.27
N GLU A 47 8.37 9.67 -5.83
CA GLU A 47 7.35 9.07 -6.68
C GLU A 47 6.07 8.75 -5.91
N ILE A 48 6.20 8.21 -4.71
CA ILE A 48 5.04 7.92 -3.86
C ILE A 48 4.38 9.22 -3.36
N GLU A 49 5.15 10.24 -2.99
CA GLU A 49 4.63 11.57 -2.62
C GLU A 49 3.91 12.24 -3.78
N ARG A 50 4.43 12.11 -5.00
CA ARG A 50 3.76 12.60 -6.21
C ARG A 50 2.48 11.82 -6.50
N ALA A 51 2.50 10.50 -6.30
CA ALA A 51 1.33 9.64 -6.43
C ALA A 51 0.24 9.96 -5.38
N LEU A 52 0.61 10.49 -4.21
CA LEU A 52 -0.32 10.98 -3.17
C LEU A 52 -1.02 12.28 -3.56
N GLN A 53 -0.37 13.13 -4.36
CA GLN A 53 -0.92 14.42 -4.78
C GLN A 53 -1.88 14.33 -5.97
N ALA A 54 -2.10 13.13 -6.50
CA ALA A 54 -3.01 12.92 -7.64
C ALA A 54 -4.47 13.27 -7.25
N PRO A 55 -5.15 14.14 -8.00
CA PRO A 55 -6.48 14.66 -7.62
C PRO A 55 -7.59 13.60 -7.62
N GLU A 56 -7.42 12.53 -8.37
CA GLU A 56 -8.34 11.40 -8.45
C GLU A 56 -8.24 10.43 -7.26
N ARG A 57 -7.32 10.66 -6.32
CA ARG A 57 -7.11 9.78 -5.17
C ARG A 57 -8.29 9.77 -4.23
N THR A 58 -8.75 8.57 -3.92
CA THR A 58 -9.64 8.34 -2.80
C THR A 58 -8.88 8.45 -1.48
N ILE A 59 -9.61 8.71 -0.39
CA ILE A 59 -9.05 8.74 0.98
C ILE A 59 -8.33 7.43 1.33
N LYS A 60 -8.89 6.30 0.87
CA LYS A 60 -8.35 4.96 1.12
C LYS A 60 -7.02 4.74 0.42
N GLU A 61 -6.94 5.08 -0.87
CA GLU A 61 -5.69 4.97 -1.64
C GLU A 61 -4.62 5.92 -1.10
N ALA A 62 -5.01 7.13 -0.67
CA ALA A 62 -4.09 8.03 0.00
C ALA A 62 -3.54 7.43 1.31
N ALA A 63 -4.40 6.79 2.12
CA ALA A 63 -3.98 6.10 3.33
C ALA A 63 -3.03 4.91 3.02
N PHE A 64 -3.28 4.17 1.94
CA PHE A 64 -2.40 3.10 1.47
C PHE A 64 -1.00 3.59 1.11
N LEU A 65 -0.90 4.66 0.31
CA LEU A 65 0.40 5.25 -0.03
C LEU A 65 1.08 5.87 1.18
N GLN A 66 0.32 6.49 2.09
CA GLN A 66 0.85 7.03 3.33
C GLN A 66 1.44 5.92 4.21
N PHE A 67 0.81 4.74 4.25
CA PHE A 67 1.35 3.57 4.93
C PHE A 67 2.67 3.12 4.30
N ILE A 68 2.73 3.02 2.97
CA ILE A 68 3.97 2.68 2.26
C ILE A 68 5.09 3.69 2.60
N LEU A 69 4.83 4.99 2.57
CA LEU A 69 5.82 6.02 2.92
C LEU A 69 6.34 5.89 4.35
N VAL A 70 5.46 5.58 5.30
CA VAL A 70 5.83 5.43 6.72
C VAL A 70 6.72 4.21 6.91
N ARG A 71 6.42 3.11 6.21
CA ARG A 71 7.11 1.82 6.33
C ARG A 71 8.19 1.62 5.28
N MET A 72 8.51 2.65 4.50
CA MET A 72 9.35 2.55 3.31
C MET A 72 10.71 1.92 3.58
N ASN A 73 11.41 2.35 4.64
CA ASN A 73 12.70 1.76 5.02
C ASN A 73 12.56 0.26 5.29
N GLU A 74 11.56 -0.14 6.08
CA GLU A 74 11.36 -1.54 6.45
C GLU A 74 10.97 -2.41 5.27
N ILE A 75 10.22 -1.85 4.31
CA ILE A 75 9.83 -2.53 3.09
C ILE A 75 11.06 -2.74 2.20
N ALA A 76 11.83 -1.69 1.93
CA ALA A 76 13.03 -1.74 1.09
C ALA A 76 14.12 -2.65 1.67
N GLU A 77 14.20 -2.80 2.99
CA GLU A 77 15.18 -3.70 3.62
C GLU A 77 14.78 -5.19 3.55
N THR A 78 13.60 -5.53 3.04
CA THR A 78 13.14 -6.93 3.03
C THR A 78 13.83 -7.79 1.99
N VAL A 79 14.17 -7.23 0.83
CA VAL A 79 14.93 -7.92 -0.22
C VAL A 79 16.21 -7.15 -0.49
N GLN A 80 17.34 -7.86 -0.51
CA GLN A 80 18.61 -7.25 -0.89
C GLN A 80 18.80 -7.26 -2.41
N ASP A 81 18.12 -6.36 -3.12
CA ASP A 81 18.11 -6.26 -4.59
C ASP A 81 18.82 -5.00 -5.13
N GLY A 82 19.36 -4.15 -4.26
CA GLY A 82 20.02 -2.91 -4.63
C GLY A 82 19.10 -1.68 -4.62
N SER A 83 17.82 -1.86 -4.29
CA SER A 83 16.85 -0.78 -4.07
C SER A 83 17.09 0.01 -2.78
N GLU A 84 17.85 -0.54 -1.83
CA GLU A 84 18.03 0.02 -0.50
C GLU A 84 18.86 1.32 -0.54
N VAL A 85 19.68 1.47 -1.60
CA VAL A 85 20.48 2.67 -1.88
C VAL A 85 20.54 2.95 -3.39
N LEU A 86 19.48 3.51 -3.94
CA LEU A 86 19.41 4.00 -5.32
C LEU A 86 19.85 5.47 -5.35
N ASN A 87 21.08 5.74 -5.79
CA ASN A 87 21.61 7.12 -5.89
C ASN A 87 21.53 7.94 -4.58
N GLY A 88 21.53 7.27 -3.43
CA GLY A 88 21.38 7.91 -2.12
C GLY A 88 19.93 8.07 -1.65
N GLU A 89 18.96 7.54 -2.41
CA GLU A 89 17.56 7.43 -2.06
C GLU A 89 17.19 5.97 -1.80
N ILE A 90 16.15 5.76 -1.01
CA ILE A 90 15.57 4.43 -0.81
C ILE A 90 14.56 4.20 -1.94
N GLY A 91 14.57 3.02 -2.53
CA GLY A 91 13.57 2.53 -3.45
C GLY A 91 12.85 1.32 -2.88
N ILE A 92 11.61 1.10 -3.32
CA ILE A 92 10.86 -0.12 -3.03
C ILE A 92 10.63 -0.88 -4.35
N SER A 93 11.07 -2.13 -4.42
CA SER A 93 10.77 -3.01 -5.54
C SER A 93 9.43 -3.75 -5.38
N ILE A 94 8.98 -4.41 -6.45
CA ILE A 94 7.81 -5.30 -6.37
C ILE A 94 8.07 -6.48 -5.43
N ASP A 95 9.31 -6.98 -5.39
CA ASP A 95 9.67 -8.14 -4.58
C ASP A 95 9.73 -7.78 -3.09
N ASP A 96 10.15 -6.55 -2.76
CA ASP A 96 10.03 -6.00 -1.40
C ASP A 96 8.59 -6.00 -0.91
N LEU A 97 7.68 -5.44 -1.71
CA LEU A 97 6.26 -5.36 -1.35
C LEU A 97 5.67 -6.75 -1.10
N LYS A 98 5.96 -7.72 -1.97
CA LYS A 98 5.44 -9.09 -1.79
C LYS A 98 6.02 -9.75 -0.56
N THR A 99 7.33 -9.60 -0.33
CA THR A 99 8.04 -10.22 0.80
C THR A 99 7.58 -9.63 2.12
N TYR A 100 7.54 -8.30 2.23
CA TYR A 100 7.08 -7.59 3.41
C TYR A 100 5.65 -8.00 3.80
N PHE A 101 4.71 -7.95 2.86
CA PHE A 101 3.30 -8.23 3.14
C PHE A 101 3.02 -9.71 3.40
N ALA A 102 3.80 -10.63 2.82
CA ALA A 102 3.72 -12.06 3.14
C ALA A 102 4.22 -12.39 4.55
N ALA A 103 5.10 -11.56 5.12
CA ALA A 103 5.62 -11.73 6.47
C ALA A 103 4.72 -11.12 7.56
N LEU A 104 3.71 -10.31 7.19
CA LEU A 104 2.79 -9.73 8.16
C LEU A 104 1.81 -10.77 8.70
N PRO A 105 1.49 -10.75 10.01
CA PRO A 105 0.44 -11.59 10.56
C PRO A 105 -0.93 -11.15 9.99
N GLY A 106 -1.66 -12.12 9.44
CA GLY A 106 -3.02 -11.94 8.89
C GLY A 106 -4.11 -11.86 9.94
#